data_AF-A0A544UQA4-F1
#
_entry.id   AF-A0A544UQA4-F1
#
_cell.length_a   1.000
_cell.length_b   1.000
_cell.length_c   1.000
_cell.angle_alpha   90.00
_cell.angle_beta   90.00
_cell.angle_gamma   90.00
#
_symmetry.space_group_name_H-M   'P 1'
#
loop_
_entity.id
_entity.type
_entity.pdbx_description
1 polymer ?
#
loop_
_entity_poly.entity_id
_entity_poly.type
_entity_poly.pdbx_seq_one_letter_code
_entity_poly.pdbx_strand_id
1 'polypeptide(L)' 'MTDYRKGYDFYRQVCEKHGLEPINFHYYILNLSQEQLDAYNERAKTLGGQIQYEIS' A
#
# COMPACT_ATOMS: atom_id res chain seq x y z
N MET A 1 5.66 13.80 9.64
CA MET A 1 5.99 12.88 8.53
C MET A 1 4.96 11.77 8.55
N THR A 2 4.12 11.69 7.54
CA THR A 2 3.16 10.59 7.39
C THR A 2 3.94 9.30 7.17
N ASP A 3 3.69 8.27 7.98
CA ASP A 3 4.31 6.96 7.79
C ASP A 3 3.62 6.23 6.63
N TYR A 4 4.25 6.27 5.45
CA TYR A 4 3.74 5.63 4.23
C TYR A 4 4.02 4.14 4.13
N ARG A 5 4.69 3.52 5.12
CA ARG A 5 4.97 2.08 5.08
C ARG A 5 3.70 1.24 5.01
N LYS A 6 2.66 1.62 5.78
CA LYS A 6 1.37 0.93 5.75
C LYS A 6 0.67 1.06 4.40
N GLY A 7 0.70 2.26 3.80
CA GLY A 7 0.21 2.47 2.44
C GLY A 7 0.96 1.63 1.40
N TYR A 8 2.29 1.53 1.54
CA TYR A 8 3.11 0.71 0.67
C TYR A 8 2.81 -0.79 0.80
N ASP A 9 2.62 -1.29 2.02
CA ASP A 9 2.27 -2.70 2.22
C ASP A 9 0.92 -3.05 1.61
N PHE A 10 -0.07 -2.15 1.73
CA PHE A 10 -1.36 -2.32 1.07
C PHE A 10 -1.22 -2.24 -0.47
N TYR A 11 -0.43 -1.30 -0.99
CA TYR A 11 -0.11 -1.21 -2.42
C TYR A 11 0.47 -2.52 -2.96
N ARG A 12 1.43 -3.14 -2.24
CA ARG A 12 2.02 -4.43 -2.63
C ARG A 12 0.97 -5.54 -2.73
N GLN A 13 0.05 -5.64 -1.76
CA GLN A 13 -1.02 -6.63 -1.77
C GLN A 13 -1.98 -6.42 -2.96
N VAL A 14 -2.30 -5.16 -3.28
CA VAL A 14 -3.11 -4.84 -4.46
C VAL A 14 -2.38 -5.24 -5.74
N CYS A 15 -1.09 -4.94 -5.85
CA CYS A 15 -0.27 -5.38 -6.99
C CYS A 15 -0.32 -6.91 -7.16
N GLU A 16 -0.08 -7.66 -6.08
CA GLU A 16 -0.11 -9.13 -6.09
C GLU A 16 -1.48 -9.68 -6.52
N LYS A 17 -2.57 -9.15 -5.98
CA LYS A 17 -3.95 -9.54 -6.34
C LYS A 17 -4.26 -9.35 -7.83
N HIS A 18 -3.62 -8.38 -8.46
CA HIS A 18 -3.79 -8.07 -9.88
C HIS A 18 -2.68 -8.67 -10.77
N GLY A 19 -1.77 -9.50 -10.22
CA GLY A 19 -0.66 -10.10 -10.95
C GLY A 19 0.39 -9.09 -11.43
N LEU A 20 0.52 -7.97 -10.72
CA LEU A 20 1.47 -6.90 -11.01
C LEU A 20 2.67 -6.98 -10.07
N GLU A 21 3.86 -6.72 -10.59
CA GLU A 21 5.06 -6.51 -9.77
C GLU A 21 5.05 -5.11 -9.15
N PRO A 22 5.11 -4.98 -7.81
CA PRO A 22 5.16 -3.68 -7.17
C PRO A 22 6.54 -3.03 -7.34
N ILE A 23 6.56 -1.71 -7.54
CA ILE A 23 7.80 -0.94 -7.48
C ILE A 23 8.35 -0.90 -6.04
N ASN A 24 9.66 -0.66 -5.89
CA ASN A 24 10.27 -0.55 -4.56
C ASN A 24 9.74 0.68 -3.79
N PHE A 25 9.87 0.67 -2.47
CA PHE A 25 9.34 1.72 -1.59
C PHE A 25 9.85 3.12 -1.92
N HIS A 26 11.11 3.26 -2.35
CA HIS A 26 11.68 4.55 -2.70
C HIS A 26 10.97 5.16 -3.91
N TYR A 27 10.75 4.38 -4.97
CA TYR A 27 10.01 4.83 -6.15
C TYR A 27 8.52 5.01 -5.86
N TYR A 28 7.93 4.21 -4.97
CA TYR A 28 6.56 4.41 -4.52
C TYR A 28 6.36 5.82 -3.95
N ILE A 29 7.29 6.30 -3.11
CA ILE A 29 7.22 7.65 -2.53
C ILE A 29 7.50 8.74 -3.57
N LEU A 30 8.44 8.53 -4.48
CA LEU A 30 8.86 9.56 -5.44
C LEU A 30 7.94 9.69 -6.66
N ASN A 31 7.34 8.60 -7.11
CA ASN A 31 6.62 8.55 -8.39
C ASN A 31 5.10 8.68 -8.23
N LEU A 32 4.57 8.47 -7.03
CA LEU A 32 3.15 8.68 -6.76
C LEU A 32 2.88 10.12 -6.34
N SER A 33 1.74 10.64 -6.75
CA SER A 33 1.27 11.92 -6.24
C SER A 33 0.96 11.82 -4.74
N GLN A 34 1.02 12.95 -4.06
CA GLN A 34 0.63 13.07 -2.66
C GLN A 34 -0.77 12.49 -2.39
N GLU A 35 -1.72 12.77 -3.29
CA GLU A 35 -3.08 12.23 -3.23
C GLU A 35 -3.12 10.71 -3.34
N GLN A 36 -2.33 10.11 -4.24
CA GLN A 36 -2.23 8.66 -4.38
C GLN A 36 -1.61 8.00 -3.13
N LEU A 37 -0.55 8.61 -2.59
CA LEU A 37 0.09 8.14 -1.36
C LEU A 37 -0.88 8.17 -0.17
N ASP A 38 -1.66 9.24 -0.05
CA ASP A 38 -2.64 9.40 1.01
C ASP A 38 -3.81 8.43 0.83
N ALA A 39 -4.29 8.20 -0.40
CA ALA A 39 -5.34 7.22 -0.68
C ALA A 39 -4.92 5.81 -0.28
N TYR A 40 -3.69 5.39 -0.58
CA TYR A 40 -3.17 4.09 -0.14
C TYR A 40 -3.02 4.02 1.38
N ASN A 41 -2.55 5.10 2.01
CA ASN A 41 -2.40 5.13 3.46
C ASN A 41 -3.77 5.09 4.18
N GLU A 42 -4.78 5.80 3.69
CA GLU A 42 -6.14 5.76 4.22
C GLU A 42 -6.80 4.40 3.99
N ARG A 43 -6.59 3.78 2.82
CA ARG A 43 -7.04 2.40 2.59
C ARG A 43 -6.36 1.42 3.53
N ALA A 44 -5.06 1.58 3.79
CA ALA A 44 -4.35 0.76 4.76
C ALA A 44 -4.91 0.94 6.20
N LYS A 45 -5.36 2.14 6.59
CA LYS A 45 -5.98 2.37 7.91
C LYS A 45 -7.38 1.76 8.02
N THR A 46 -8.18 1.86 6.96
CA THR A 46 -9.57 1.40 6.93
C THR A 46 -9.70 -0.10 6.71
N LEU A 47 -8.91 -0.68 5.80
CA LEU A 47 -8.93 -2.09 5.45
C LEU A 47 -7.87 -2.91 6.19
N GLY A 48 -6.75 -2.32 6.60
CA GLY A 48 -5.72 -3.01 7.40
C GLY A 48 -6.18 -3.40 8.81
N GLY A 49 -7.35 -2.93 9.26
CA GLY A 49 -8.05 -3.43 10.44
C GLY A 49 -8.92 -4.67 10.18
N GLN A 50 -9.16 -5.05 8.93
CA GLN A 50 -10.05 -6.15 8.52
C GLN A 50 -9.35 -7.27 7.71
N ILE A 51 -8.15 -7.04 7.19
CA ILE A 51 -7.36 -8.09 6.53
C ILE A 51 -6.77 -9.00 7.62
N GLN A 52 -7.55 -9.99 8.04
CA GLN A 52 -7.03 -11.16 8.74
C GLN A 52 -6.02 -11.82 7.81
N TYR A 53 -4.82 -12.05 8.32
CA TYR A 53 -3.83 -12.91 7.71
C TYR A 53 -4.45 -14.32 7.56
N GLU A 54 -4.98 -14.64 6.38
CA GLU A 54 -5.17 -16.02 5.98
C GLU A 54 -3.78 -16.59 5.67
N ILE A 55 -3.07 -16.97 6.74
CA ILE A 55 -1.86 -17.79 6.66
C ILE A 55 -2.33 -19.21 6.36
N SER A 56 -2.09 -19.69 5.14
CA SER A 56 -2.03 -21.14 4.85
C SER A 56 -0.65 -21.68 5.17
#